data_AF-A0A3P3F6I7-F1
#
_entry.id   AF-A0A3P3F6I7-F1
#
_cell.length_a   1.000
_cell.length_b   1.000
_cell.length_c   1.000
_cell.angle_alpha   90.00
_cell.angle_beta   90.00
_cell.angle_gamma   90.00
#
_symmetry.space_group_name_H-M   'P 1'
#
loop_
_entity.id
_entity.type
_entity.pdbx_description
1 polymer ?
#
loop_
_entity_poly.entity_id
_entity_poly.type
_entity_poly.pdbx_seq_one_letter_code
_entity_poly.pdbx_strand_id
1 'polypeptide(L)'
;MGAASAALAATVAAPAEHPDAELFRLDREMEEAHARMELASIAQHEIHGQCVALYSLEPPKWEEPRMPDDVKEAFAATTIGDTWNNKLPAIWVAWTKEVEAQRATCEALKEAYLAKIEEIDRARLYPADEAYDARVDEMWQVGRRIFATPSGTLDGMVIKLRASDRLGFNDFPDNEAFLSIAADIRRLAKAGASPSEGSTRVDSSPAASGARSIDEKLALLPEETQERLKREMVQTIDHVQGMIDAGAGRNAIRAYIKGAGQATA
;
A
#
# COMPACT_ATOMS: atom_id res chain seq x y z
N MET A 1 48.51 -58.65 -13.65
CA MET A 1 48.65 -57.55 -12.68
C MET A 1 47.79 -56.40 -13.17
N GLY A 2 46.57 -56.26 -12.63
CA GLY A 2 45.66 -55.17 -12.97
C GLY A 2 45.64 -54.16 -11.82
N ALA A 3 46.01 -52.92 -12.10
CA ALA A 3 45.96 -51.83 -11.13
C ALA A 3 44.53 -51.26 -11.09
N ALA A 4 43.91 -51.32 -9.92
CA ALA A 4 42.64 -50.65 -9.66
C ALA A 4 42.91 -49.17 -9.33
N SER A 5 42.53 -48.27 -10.23
CA SER A 5 42.47 -46.83 -9.94
C SER A 5 41.29 -46.54 -9.02
N ALA A 6 41.57 -46.14 -7.78
CA ALA A 6 40.57 -45.57 -6.88
C ALA A 6 40.25 -44.14 -7.35
N ALA A 7 39.04 -43.96 -7.89
CA ALA A 7 38.51 -42.64 -8.21
C ALA A 7 38.11 -41.92 -6.91
N LEU A 8 38.81 -40.82 -6.59
CA LEU A 8 38.41 -39.88 -5.57
C LEU A 8 37.13 -39.17 -6.02
N ALA A 9 36.02 -39.40 -5.33
CA ALA A 9 34.79 -38.66 -5.51
C ALA A 9 35.01 -37.21 -5.05
N ALA A 10 35.11 -36.28 -6.00
CA ALA A 10 35.07 -34.85 -5.72
C ALA A 10 33.66 -34.50 -5.22
N THR A 11 33.55 -34.19 -3.94
CA THR A 11 32.38 -33.53 -3.37
C THR A 11 32.28 -32.13 -3.96
N VAL A 12 31.43 -31.96 -4.97
CA VAL A 12 31.02 -30.63 -5.45
C VAL A 12 30.22 -29.98 -4.33
N ALA A 13 30.81 -28.98 -3.68
CA ALA A 13 30.09 -28.12 -2.75
C ALA A 13 28.92 -27.48 -3.51
N ALA A 14 27.70 -27.69 -3.02
CA ALA A 14 26.52 -27.05 -3.57
C ALA A 14 26.73 -25.51 -3.57
N PRO A 15 26.31 -24.79 -4.62
CA PRO A 15 26.41 -23.34 -4.64
C PRO A 15 25.71 -22.77 -3.40
N ALA A 16 26.43 -21.97 -2.62
CA ALA A 16 25.86 -21.31 -1.45
C ALA A 16 24.69 -20.42 -1.90
N GLU A 17 23.48 -20.75 -1.44
CA GLU A 17 22.31 -19.93 -1.69
C GLU A 17 22.53 -18.53 -1.09
N HIS A 18 22.14 -17.50 -1.83
CA HIS A 18 22.24 -16.12 -1.36
C HIS A 18 21.46 -15.98 -0.03
N PRO A 19 22.01 -15.28 0.99
CA PRO A 19 21.35 -15.15 2.30
C PRO A 19 19.93 -14.56 2.22
N ASP A 20 19.66 -13.75 1.19
CA ASP A 20 18.35 -13.15 0.90
C ASP A 20 17.61 -13.78 -0.29
N ALA A 21 17.89 -15.04 -0.65
CA ALA A 21 17.24 -15.71 -1.79
C ALA A 21 15.70 -15.69 -1.71
N GLU A 22 15.14 -15.87 -0.49
CA GLU A 22 13.69 -15.80 -0.27
C GLU A 22 13.13 -14.38 -0.48
N LEU A 23 13.86 -13.34 -0.07
CA LEU A 23 13.44 -11.96 -0.31
C LEU A 23 13.41 -11.65 -1.81
N PHE A 24 14.38 -12.11 -2.59
CA PHE A 24 14.35 -11.95 -4.05
C PHE A 24 13.18 -12.69 -4.70
N ARG A 25 12.84 -13.88 -4.19
CA ARG A 25 11.67 -14.64 -4.65
C ARG A 25 10.37 -13.87 -4.35
N LEU A 26 10.24 -13.34 -3.13
CA LEU A 26 9.08 -12.56 -2.69
C LEU A 26 8.96 -11.21 -3.42
N ASP A 27 10.08 -10.54 -3.71
CA ASP A 27 10.08 -9.30 -4.50
C ASP A 27 9.47 -9.52 -5.88
N ARG A 28 9.82 -10.64 -6.54
CA ARG A 28 9.21 -11.02 -7.82
C ARG A 28 7.73 -11.36 -7.68
N GLU A 29 7.36 -12.11 -6.64
CA GLU A 29 5.96 -12.41 -6.31
C GLU A 29 5.14 -11.14 -6.10
N MET A 30 5.73 -10.11 -5.48
CA MET A 30 5.13 -8.80 -5.25
C MET A 30 4.93 -8.02 -6.55
N GLU A 31 5.91 -8.01 -7.46
CA GLU A 31 5.77 -7.41 -8.79
C GLU A 31 4.62 -8.05 -9.57
N GLU A 32 4.52 -9.38 -9.54
CA GLU A 32 3.45 -10.10 -10.21
C GLU A 32 2.08 -9.82 -9.57
N ALA A 33 2.00 -9.75 -8.24
CA ALA A 33 0.78 -9.40 -7.51
C ALA A 33 0.34 -7.97 -7.83
N HIS A 34 1.27 -7.01 -7.84
CA HIS A 34 1.01 -5.62 -8.20
C HIS A 34 0.51 -5.52 -9.66
N ALA A 35 1.14 -6.23 -10.60
CA ALA A 35 0.67 -6.25 -11.99
C ALA A 35 -0.76 -6.81 -12.13
N ARG A 36 -1.12 -7.85 -11.37
CA ARG A 36 -2.50 -8.38 -11.34
C ARG A 36 -3.49 -7.38 -10.74
N MET A 37 -3.10 -6.68 -9.68
CA MET A 37 -3.91 -5.63 -9.06
C MET A 37 -4.14 -4.46 -10.03
N GLU A 38 -3.11 -4.00 -10.74
CA GLU A 38 -3.25 -2.94 -11.75
C GLU A 38 -4.23 -3.34 -12.87
N LEU A 39 -4.13 -4.57 -13.38
CA LEU A 39 -5.07 -5.08 -14.38
C LEU A 39 -6.52 -5.15 -13.84
N ALA A 40 -6.69 -5.56 -12.57
CA ALA A 40 -8.00 -5.56 -11.94
C ALA A 40 -8.55 -4.14 -11.74
N SER A 41 -7.71 -3.18 -11.37
CA SER A 41 -8.07 -1.75 -11.24
C SER A 41 -8.58 -1.18 -12.57
N ILE A 42 -7.87 -1.45 -13.66
CA ILE A 42 -8.29 -1.03 -15.01
C ILE A 42 -9.66 -1.62 -15.37
N ALA A 43 -9.84 -2.93 -15.14
CA ALA A 43 -11.11 -3.60 -15.43
C ALA A 43 -12.26 -3.08 -14.56
N GLN A 44 -12.03 -2.86 -13.26
CA GLN A 44 -12.99 -2.27 -12.34
C GLN A 44 -13.40 -0.87 -12.79
N HIS A 45 -12.43 -0.03 -13.18
CA HIS A 45 -12.70 1.32 -13.68
C HIS A 45 -13.54 1.30 -14.97
N GLU A 46 -13.24 0.38 -15.89
CA GLU A 46 -14.04 0.21 -17.10
C GLU A 46 -15.48 -0.21 -16.77
N ILE A 47 -15.67 -1.19 -15.88
CA ILE A 47 -16.99 -1.65 -15.43
C ILE A 47 -17.76 -0.52 -14.74
N HIS A 48 -17.10 0.27 -13.90
CA HIS A 48 -17.72 1.44 -13.28
C HIS A 48 -18.20 2.43 -14.34
N GLY A 49 -17.38 2.73 -15.35
CA GLY A 49 -17.78 3.58 -16.48
C GLY A 49 -19.00 3.03 -17.24
N GLN A 50 -19.04 1.71 -17.46
CA GLN A 50 -20.19 1.05 -18.08
C GLN A 50 -21.45 1.11 -17.20
N CYS A 51 -21.33 0.98 -15.88
CA CYS A 51 -22.45 1.10 -14.95
C CYS A 51 -23.00 2.53 -14.94
N VAL A 52 -22.11 3.54 -14.87
CA VAL A 52 -22.48 4.95 -14.95
C VAL A 52 -23.25 5.27 -16.24
N ALA A 53 -22.86 4.67 -17.37
CA ALA A 53 -23.57 4.83 -18.63
C ALA A 53 -24.98 4.20 -18.64
N LEU A 54 -25.26 3.25 -17.74
CA LEU A 54 -26.57 2.60 -17.58
C LEU A 54 -27.45 3.27 -16.54
N TYR A 55 -26.89 4.13 -15.68
CA TYR A 55 -27.68 4.87 -14.73
C TYR A 55 -28.67 5.75 -15.50
N SER A 56 -29.95 5.62 -15.14
CA SER A 56 -30.98 6.49 -15.70
C SER A 56 -30.70 7.95 -15.30
N LEU A 57 -31.35 8.90 -15.97
CA LEU A 57 -31.29 10.29 -15.52
C LEU A 57 -31.81 10.38 -14.09
N GLU A 58 -31.07 11.07 -13.23
CA GLU A 58 -31.49 11.30 -11.85
C GLU A 58 -32.87 11.98 -11.85
N PRO A 59 -33.83 11.48 -11.06
CA PRO A 59 -35.11 12.13 -10.90
C PRO A 59 -34.95 13.60 -10.46
N PRO A 60 -35.82 14.52 -10.91
CA PRO A 60 -35.79 15.89 -10.46
C PRO A 60 -35.85 15.96 -8.93
N LYS A 61 -35.04 16.86 -8.35
CA LYS A 61 -35.13 17.14 -6.92
C LYS A 61 -36.51 17.69 -6.61
N TRP A 62 -37.15 17.18 -5.55
CA TRP A 62 -38.41 17.73 -5.08
C TRP A 62 -38.21 19.16 -4.57
N GLU A 63 -39.03 20.07 -5.08
CA GLU A 63 -39.14 21.44 -4.61
C GLU A 63 -40.59 21.66 -4.18
N GLU A 64 -40.77 22.19 -2.98
CA GLU A 64 -42.10 22.51 -2.49
C GLU A 64 -42.72 23.60 -3.39
N PRO A 65 -43.91 23.37 -3.95
CA PRO A 65 -44.54 24.36 -4.82
C PRO A 65 -44.86 25.62 -4.01
N ARG A 66 -44.76 26.78 -4.67
CA ARG A 66 -45.11 28.06 -4.05
C ARG A 66 -46.54 28.00 -3.53
N MET A 67 -46.70 28.26 -2.23
CA MET A 67 -48.02 28.36 -1.60
C MET A 67 -48.85 29.49 -2.26
N PRO A 68 -50.08 29.19 -2.72
CA PRO A 68 -51.03 30.17 -3.23
C PRO A 68 -51.36 31.26 -2.20
N ASP A 69 -51.67 32.47 -2.67
CA ASP A 69 -51.86 33.62 -1.76
C ASP A 69 -53.18 33.52 -0.96
N ASP A 70 -54.22 32.93 -1.54
CA ASP A 70 -55.49 32.60 -0.85
C ASP A 70 -55.31 31.55 0.26
N VAL A 71 -54.44 30.55 0.05
CA VAL A 71 -54.05 29.58 1.08
C VAL A 71 -53.30 30.27 2.22
N LYS A 72 -52.35 31.18 1.91
CA LYS A 72 -51.61 31.95 2.91
C LYS A 72 -52.54 32.81 3.76
N GLU A 73 -53.45 33.54 3.13
CA GLU A 73 -54.39 34.42 3.81
C GLU A 73 -55.33 33.64 4.72
N ALA A 74 -55.87 32.52 4.24
CA ALA A 74 -56.72 31.64 5.04
C ALA A 74 -55.98 31.08 6.27
N PHE A 75 -54.72 30.66 6.10
CA PHE A 75 -53.91 30.20 7.21
C PHE A 75 -53.55 31.33 8.18
N ALA A 76 -53.22 32.53 7.70
CA ALA A 76 -52.90 33.68 8.54
C ALA A 76 -54.10 34.15 9.40
N ALA A 77 -55.33 33.92 8.94
CA ALA A 77 -56.55 34.19 9.70
C ALA A 77 -56.86 33.12 10.77
N THR A 78 -56.12 32.02 10.81
CA THR A 78 -56.33 30.92 11.76
C THR A 78 -55.71 31.23 13.11
N THR A 79 -56.46 31.07 14.20
CA THR A 79 -55.92 31.29 15.55
C THR A 79 -55.14 30.08 16.04
N ILE A 80 -54.27 30.27 17.04
CA ILE A 80 -53.54 29.16 17.68
C ILE A 80 -54.54 28.13 18.28
N GLY A 81 -55.69 28.60 18.80
CA GLY A 81 -56.75 27.75 19.31
C GLY A 81 -57.41 26.88 18.23
N ASP A 82 -57.54 27.38 17.00
CA ASP A 82 -58.07 26.60 15.88
C ASP A 82 -57.09 25.51 15.44
N THR A 83 -55.80 25.82 15.43
CA THR A 83 -54.72 24.84 15.14
C THR A 83 -54.69 23.71 16.17
N TRP A 84 -54.74 24.03 17.48
CA TRP A 84 -54.76 23.00 18.53
C TRP A 84 -56.01 22.13 18.52
N ASN A 85 -57.14 22.64 18.01
CA ASN A 85 -58.39 21.89 17.89
C ASN A 85 -58.59 21.27 16.50
N ASN A 86 -57.56 21.25 15.64
CA ASN A 86 -57.59 20.71 14.29
C ASN A 86 -58.69 21.33 13.39
N LYS A 87 -58.98 22.61 13.57
CA LYS A 87 -59.96 23.39 12.79
C LYS A 87 -59.28 24.25 11.72
N LEU A 88 -58.31 23.66 11.01
CA LEU A 88 -57.59 24.36 9.96
C LEU A 88 -58.52 24.67 8.77
N PRO A 89 -58.29 25.78 8.03
CA PRO A 89 -59.06 26.11 6.84
C PRO A 89 -59.03 24.96 5.82
N ALA A 90 -60.18 24.66 5.21
CA ALA A 90 -60.27 23.57 4.23
C ALA A 90 -59.31 23.76 3.04
N ILE A 91 -59.08 25.01 2.61
CA ILE A 91 -58.15 25.34 1.52
C ILE A 91 -56.70 25.05 1.89
N TRP A 92 -56.31 25.27 3.16
CA TRP A 92 -55.00 24.89 3.69
C TRP A 92 -54.84 23.38 3.69
N VAL A 93 -55.80 22.66 4.27
CA VAL A 93 -55.76 21.19 4.34
C VAL A 93 -55.69 20.57 2.94
N ALA A 94 -56.46 21.09 1.98
CA ALA A 94 -56.42 20.62 0.59
C ALA A 94 -55.05 20.86 -0.06
N TRP A 95 -54.48 22.06 0.11
CA TRP A 95 -53.16 22.38 -0.41
C TRP A 95 -52.05 21.52 0.22
N THR A 96 -52.02 21.36 1.54
CA THR A 96 -51.03 20.52 2.23
C THR A 96 -51.12 19.06 1.75
N LYS A 97 -52.33 18.51 1.60
CA LYS A 97 -52.51 17.15 1.10
C LYS A 97 -51.98 16.97 -0.32
N GLU A 98 -52.17 17.96 -1.19
CA GLU A 98 -51.63 17.95 -2.56
C GLU A 98 -50.10 17.99 -2.54
N VAL A 99 -49.50 18.87 -1.72
CA VAL A 99 -48.03 18.95 -1.56
C VAL A 99 -47.46 17.64 -1.03
N GLU A 100 -48.09 17.02 -0.03
CA GLU A 100 -47.69 15.72 0.51
C GLU A 100 -47.77 14.61 -0.55
N ALA A 101 -48.84 14.58 -1.37
CA ALA A 101 -48.98 13.61 -2.44
C ALA A 101 -47.91 13.77 -3.53
N GLN A 102 -47.59 15.02 -3.91
CA GLN A 102 -46.51 15.31 -4.85
C GLN A 102 -45.15 14.89 -4.28
N ARG A 103 -44.88 15.23 -3.01
CA ARG A 103 -43.65 14.82 -2.31
C ARG A 103 -43.51 13.30 -2.28
N ALA A 104 -44.56 12.58 -1.90
CA ALA A 104 -44.56 11.12 -1.86
C ALA A 104 -44.29 10.51 -3.25
N THR A 105 -44.83 11.12 -4.31
CA THR A 105 -44.58 10.69 -5.69
C THR A 105 -43.11 10.88 -6.08
N CYS A 106 -42.52 12.03 -5.74
CA CYS A 106 -41.10 12.31 -5.98
C CYS A 106 -40.19 11.36 -5.17
N GLU A 107 -40.53 11.11 -3.91
CA GLU A 107 -39.81 10.15 -3.05
C GLU A 107 -39.87 8.74 -3.65
N ALA A 108 -41.04 8.26 -4.07
CA ALA A 108 -41.19 6.96 -4.73
C ALA A 108 -40.38 6.85 -6.04
N LEU A 109 -40.32 7.92 -6.83
CA LEU A 109 -39.50 7.94 -8.05
C LEU A 109 -38.01 7.87 -7.72
N LYS A 110 -37.56 8.57 -6.67
CA LYS A 110 -36.18 8.51 -6.19
C LYS A 110 -35.82 7.13 -5.66
N GLU A 111 -36.71 6.49 -4.89
CA GLU A 111 -36.51 5.13 -4.41
C GLU A 111 -36.39 4.13 -5.55
N ALA A 112 -37.28 4.21 -6.56
CA ALA A 112 -37.22 3.36 -7.74
C ALA A 112 -35.91 3.55 -8.53
N TYR A 113 -35.44 4.80 -8.64
CA TYR A 113 -34.16 5.13 -9.27
C TYR A 113 -32.97 4.52 -8.53
N LEU A 114 -32.89 4.71 -7.20
CA LEU A 114 -31.81 4.16 -6.37
C LEU A 114 -31.83 2.64 -6.37
N ALA A 115 -33.02 2.02 -6.31
CA ALA A 115 -33.16 0.57 -6.42
C ALA A 115 -32.62 0.04 -7.77
N LYS A 116 -32.77 0.81 -8.85
CA LYS A 116 -32.22 0.43 -10.16
C LYS A 116 -30.71 0.56 -10.23
N ILE A 117 -30.13 1.61 -9.65
CA ILE A 117 -28.67 1.74 -9.51
C ILE A 117 -28.12 0.55 -8.72
N GLU A 118 -28.72 0.26 -7.56
CA GLU A 118 -28.33 -0.85 -6.70
C GLU A 118 -28.39 -2.20 -7.43
N GLU A 119 -29.42 -2.43 -8.25
CA GLU A 119 -29.52 -3.63 -9.09
C GLU A 119 -28.36 -3.74 -10.08
N ILE A 120 -28.00 -2.63 -10.74
CA ILE A 120 -26.88 -2.56 -11.71
C ILE A 120 -25.56 -2.81 -10.99
N ASP A 121 -25.33 -2.11 -9.87
CA ASP A 121 -24.10 -2.18 -9.10
C ASP A 121 -23.89 -3.58 -8.54
N ARG A 122 -24.92 -4.18 -7.94
CA ARG A 122 -24.85 -5.56 -7.45
C ARG A 122 -24.57 -6.57 -8.54
N ALA A 123 -25.10 -6.36 -9.74
CA ALA A 123 -24.91 -7.29 -10.86
C ALA A 123 -23.53 -7.18 -11.51
N ARG A 124 -22.83 -6.05 -11.36
CA ARG A 124 -21.64 -5.73 -12.16
C ARG A 124 -20.51 -5.09 -11.37
N LEU A 125 -20.79 -4.01 -10.65
CA LEU A 125 -19.78 -3.25 -9.92
C LEU A 125 -19.27 -4.00 -8.70
N TYR A 126 -20.15 -4.56 -7.86
CA TYR A 126 -19.72 -5.25 -6.64
C TYR A 126 -18.81 -6.46 -6.93
N PRO A 127 -19.09 -7.34 -7.91
CA PRO A 127 -18.14 -8.40 -8.26
C PRO A 127 -16.79 -7.88 -8.79
N ALA A 128 -16.77 -6.72 -9.45
CA ALA A 128 -15.55 -6.11 -9.93
C ALA A 128 -14.73 -5.51 -8.78
N ASP A 129 -15.39 -4.85 -7.82
CA ASP A 129 -14.79 -4.34 -6.59
C ASP A 129 -14.21 -5.49 -5.77
N GLU A 130 -14.99 -6.57 -5.54
CA GLU A 130 -14.51 -7.77 -4.84
C GLU A 130 -13.29 -8.40 -5.53
N ALA A 131 -13.30 -8.44 -6.87
CA ALA A 131 -12.17 -8.98 -7.64
C ALA A 131 -10.92 -8.10 -7.53
N TYR A 132 -11.06 -6.77 -7.48
CA TYR A 132 -9.96 -5.84 -7.24
C TYR A 132 -9.44 -5.97 -5.80
N ASP A 133 -10.32 -5.95 -4.82
CA ASP A 133 -9.99 -6.07 -3.39
C ASP A 133 -9.23 -7.36 -3.10
N ALA A 134 -9.63 -8.48 -3.71
CA ALA A 134 -8.88 -9.74 -3.61
C ALA A 134 -7.43 -9.61 -4.11
N ARG A 135 -7.17 -8.80 -5.16
CA ARG A 135 -5.81 -8.56 -5.67
C ARG A 135 -5.01 -7.61 -4.79
N VAL A 136 -5.68 -6.61 -4.22
CA VAL A 136 -5.09 -5.75 -3.19
C VAL A 136 -4.65 -6.61 -2.01
N ASP A 137 -5.53 -7.47 -1.50
CA ASP A 137 -5.23 -8.39 -0.39
C ASP A 137 -4.06 -9.34 -0.69
N GLU A 138 -4.01 -9.93 -1.88
CA GLU A 138 -2.86 -10.74 -2.33
C GLU A 138 -1.55 -9.95 -2.25
N MET A 139 -1.52 -8.72 -2.77
CA MET A 139 -0.35 -7.86 -2.73
C MET A 139 0.06 -7.53 -1.29
N TRP A 140 -0.90 -7.21 -0.43
CA TRP A 140 -0.68 -6.96 1.01
C TRP A 140 -0.10 -8.17 1.74
N GLN A 141 -0.58 -9.38 1.44
CA GLN A 141 -0.06 -10.62 2.02
C GLN A 141 1.41 -10.85 1.63
N VAL A 142 1.79 -10.57 0.39
CA VAL A 142 3.19 -10.70 -0.05
C VAL A 142 4.07 -9.68 0.66
N GLY A 143 3.66 -8.42 0.74
CA GLY A 143 4.44 -7.40 1.45
C GLY A 143 4.63 -7.71 2.95
N ARG A 144 3.60 -8.24 3.63
CA ARG A 144 3.75 -8.73 5.01
C ARG A 144 4.79 -9.85 5.13
N ARG A 145 4.83 -10.77 4.16
CA ARG A 145 5.86 -11.84 4.12
C ARG A 145 7.26 -11.27 3.88
N ILE A 146 7.40 -10.23 3.05
CA ILE A 146 8.66 -9.51 2.85
C ILE A 146 9.14 -8.89 4.17
N PHE A 147 8.27 -8.20 4.91
CA PHE A 147 8.65 -7.58 6.18
C PHE A 147 8.92 -8.60 7.29
N ALA A 148 8.23 -9.73 7.31
CA ALA A 148 8.50 -10.80 8.26
C ALA A 148 9.82 -11.52 7.98
N THR A 149 10.26 -11.59 6.72
CA THR A 149 11.50 -12.26 6.32
C THR A 149 12.72 -11.43 6.72
N PRO A 150 13.65 -11.93 7.55
CA PRO A 150 14.89 -11.23 7.89
C PRO A 150 15.75 -10.93 6.66
N SER A 151 16.30 -9.71 6.53
CA SER A 151 17.36 -9.44 5.54
C SER A 151 18.77 -9.65 6.12
N GLY A 152 19.63 -10.33 5.37
CA GLY A 152 21.05 -10.53 5.66
C GLY A 152 21.96 -9.52 4.98
N THR A 153 21.45 -8.77 4.00
CA THR A 153 22.23 -7.82 3.18
C THR A 153 21.49 -6.50 2.97
N LEU A 154 22.21 -5.50 2.45
CA LEU A 154 21.61 -4.24 2.02
C LEU A 154 20.60 -4.44 0.88
N ASP A 155 20.84 -5.39 -0.02
CA ASP A 155 19.90 -5.68 -1.12
C ASP A 155 18.56 -6.21 -0.58
N GLY A 156 18.60 -7.06 0.46
CA GLY A 156 17.41 -7.50 1.18
C GLY A 156 16.65 -6.34 1.85
N MET A 157 17.36 -5.34 2.39
CA MET A 157 16.72 -4.13 2.95
C MET A 157 16.09 -3.26 1.85
N VAL A 158 16.73 -3.15 0.69
CA VAL A 158 16.17 -2.42 -0.47
C VAL A 158 14.86 -3.06 -0.95
N ILE A 159 14.74 -4.39 -0.93
CA ILE A 159 13.48 -5.09 -1.25
C ILE A 159 12.37 -4.66 -0.29
N LYS A 160 12.65 -4.54 1.00
CA LYS A 160 11.67 -4.06 1.99
C LYS A 160 11.24 -2.61 1.71
N LEU A 161 12.18 -1.73 1.34
CA LEU A 161 11.82 -0.36 0.93
C LEU A 161 10.91 -0.35 -0.29
N ARG A 162 11.20 -1.16 -1.32
CA ARG A 162 10.32 -1.29 -2.50
C ARG A 162 8.93 -1.82 -2.15
N ALA A 163 8.85 -2.82 -1.26
CA ALA A 163 7.57 -3.34 -0.78
C ALA A 163 6.77 -2.25 -0.02
N SER A 164 7.44 -1.44 0.80
CA SER A 164 6.84 -0.28 1.49
C SER A 164 6.26 0.74 0.51
N ASP A 165 7.02 1.07 -0.53
CA ASP A 165 6.58 2.02 -1.56
C ASP A 165 5.32 1.52 -2.27
N ARG A 166 5.27 0.23 -2.64
CA ARG A 166 4.12 -0.38 -3.32
C ARG A 166 2.85 -0.47 -2.46
N LEU A 167 3.01 -0.69 -1.17
CA LEU A 167 1.88 -0.76 -0.23
C LEU A 167 1.42 0.62 0.27
N GLY A 168 2.10 1.71 -0.11
CA GLY A 168 1.75 3.05 0.38
C GLY A 168 2.02 3.26 1.87
N PHE A 169 2.83 2.42 2.53
CA PHE A 169 3.17 2.54 3.96
C PHE A 169 3.89 3.85 4.32
N ASN A 170 4.39 4.50 3.29
CA ASN A 170 5.02 5.81 3.27
C ASN A 170 4.22 6.97 3.88
N ASP A 171 2.90 6.80 4.02
CA ASP A 171 1.98 7.82 4.55
C ASP A 171 1.52 7.52 5.99
N PHE A 172 1.96 6.40 6.59
CA PHE A 172 1.59 5.99 7.93
C PHE A 172 2.74 6.20 8.93
N PRO A 173 2.46 6.74 10.14
CA PRO A 173 3.48 6.95 11.18
C PRO A 173 4.05 5.63 11.72
N ASP A 174 3.23 4.56 11.74
CA ASP A 174 3.63 3.21 12.16
C ASP A 174 3.98 2.36 10.93
N ASN A 175 5.13 2.65 10.31
CA ASN A 175 5.56 1.97 9.10
C ASN A 175 6.25 0.62 9.44
N GLU A 176 5.56 -0.49 9.20
CA GLU A 176 6.05 -1.86 9.42
C GLU A 176 7.37 -2.14 8.68
N ALA A 177 7.61 -1.52 7.53
CA ALA A 177 8.85 -1.67 6.78
C ALA A 177 10.04 -1.05 7.52
N PHE A 178 9.87 0.15 8.09
CA PHE A 178 10.94 0.79 8.87
C PHE A 178 11.24 0.03 10.17
N LEU A 179 10.21 -0.49 10.84
CA LEU A 179 10.40 -1.36 12.01
C LEU A 179 11.17 -2.63 11.64
N SER A 180 10.82 -3.25 10.51
CA SER A 180 11.48 -4.45 9.99
C SER A 180 12.95 -4.19 9.60
N ILE A 181 13.23 -3.10 8.88
CA ILE A 181 14.59 -2.70 8.50
C ILE A 181 15.43 -2.37 9.73
N ALA A 182 14.89 -1.63 10.70
CA ALA A 182 15.59 -1.32 11.94
C ALA A 182 15.95 -2.59 12.73
N ALA A 183 15.06 -3.59 12.77
CA ALA A 183 15.35 -4.88 13.38
C ALA A 183 16.49 -5.62 12.68
N ASP A 184 16.53 -5.56 11.34
CA ASP A 184 17.58 -6.19 10.54
C ASP A 184 18.95 -5.52 10.74
N ILE A 185 19.00 -4.18 10.76
CA ILE A 185 20.22 -3.41 11.06
C ILE A 185 20.78 -3.82 12.43
N ARG A 186 19.94 -3.89 13.47
CA ARG A 186 20.37 -4.30 14.82
C ARG A 186 20.92 -5.72 14.83
N ARG A 187 20.35 -6.63 14.04
CA ARG A 187 20.81 -8.02 13.94
C ARG A 187 22.18 -8.10 13.28
N LEU A 188 22.40 -7.38 12.17
CA LEU A 188 23.69 -7.34 11.48
C LEU A 188 24.79 -6.70 12.33
N ALA A 189 24.47 -5.61 13.04
CA ALA A 189 25.40 -4.97 13.96
C ALA A 189 25.88 -5.92 15.08
N LYS A 190 25.00 -6.77 15.61
CA LYS A 190 25.35 -7.79 16.62
C LYS A 190 26.18 -8.93 16.03
N ALA A 191 25.88 -9.36 14.80
CA ALA A 191 26.64 -10.41 14.12
C ALA A 191 28.09 -9.97 13.82
N GLY A 192 28.30 -8.70 13.45
CA GLY A 192 29.63 -8.13 13.21
C GLY A 192 30.46 -7.87 14.48
N ALA A 193 29.84 -7.85 15.66
CA ALA A 193 30.50 -7.58 16.95
C ALA A 193 30.96 -8.85 17.69
N SER A 194 30.74 -10.04 17.12
CA SER A 194 31.24 -11.30 17.69
C SER A 194 32.72 -11.51 17.30
N PRO A 195 33.64 -11.77 18.25
CA PRO A 195 35.05 -11.96 17.93
C PRO A 195 35.21 -13.27 17.13
N SER A 196 35.53 -13.15 15.85
CA SER A 196 35.84 -14.31 15.00
C SER A 196 37.25 -14.82 15.32
N GLU A 197 37.34 -15.91 16.07
CA GLU A 197 38.55 -16.71 16.13
C GLU A 197 38.74 -17.44 14.79
N GLY A 198 39.79 -17.04 14.09
CA GLY A 198 40.62 -17.85 13.19
C GLY A 198 39.94 -18.73 12.13
N SER A 199 39.95 -18.28 10.88
CA SER A 199 40.00 -19.24 9.77
C SER A 199 40.75 -18.67 8.56
N THR A 200 41.66 -19.49 8.07
CA THR A 200 42.76 -19.21 7.15
C THR A 200 42.32 -18.88 5.73
N ARG A 201 42.95 -17.84 5.19
CA ARG A 201 43.02 -17.39 3.79
C ARG A 201 43.35 -18.54 2.83
N VAL A 202 42.50 -18.76 1.82
CA VAL A 202 42.84 -19.55 0.63
C VAL A 202 42.53 -18.69 -0.60
N ASP A 203 43.54 -18.53 -1.45
CA ASP A 203 43.49 -17.82 -2.74
C ASP A 203 42.47 -18.46 -3.69
N SER A 204 41.79 -17.64 -4.50
CA SER A 204 41.05 -18.12 -5.68
C SER A 204 41.03 -17.10 -6.81
N SER A 205 41.42 -17.61 -7.98
CA SER A 205 41.59 -17.00 -9.29
C SER A 205 40.24 -16.75 -10.02
N PRO A 206 40.14 -15.88 -11.05
CA PRO A 206 38.87 -15.30 -11.48
C PRO A 206 38.22 -16.01 -12.68
N ALA A 207 36.89 -16.14 -12.66
CA ALA A 207 36.07 -16.37 -13.86
C ALA A 207 34.69 -15.69 -13.76
N ALA A 208 34.56 -14.62 -14.55
CA ALA A 208 33.39 -13.92 -15.09
C ALA A 208 31.95 -14.21 -14.58
N SER A 209 31.37 -13.21 -13.89
CA SER A 209 29.98 -12.73 -14.10
C SER A 209 29.91 -11.25 -13.70
N GLY A 210 29.25 -10.43 -14.53
CA GLY A 210 29.51 -8.99 -14.72
C GLY A 210 28.92 -7.99 -13.72
N ALA A 211 28.67 -8.35 -12.46
CA ALA A 211 28.39 -7.36 -11.41
C ALA A 211 28.86 -7.89 -10.04
N ARG A 212 30.10 -7.58 -9.68
CA ARG A 212 30.64 -7.92 -8.35
C ARG A 212 29.83 -7.20 -7.28
N SER A 213 29.37 -7.95 -6.28
CA SER A 213 28.68 -7.45 -5.09
C SER A 213 29.53 -6.38 -4.39
N ILE A 214 28.90 -5.42 -3.71
CA ILE A 214 29.61 -4.40 -2.92
C ILE A 214 30.50 -5.07 -1.86
N ASP A 215 30.09 -6.21 -1.30
CA ASP A 215 30.89 -6.98 -0.33
C ASP A 215 32.14 -7.58 -0.98
N GLU A 216 32.04 -8.02 -2.22
CA GLU A 216 33.16 -8.53 -3.02
C GLU A 216 34.14 -7.41 -3.40
N LYS A 217 33.63 -6.18 -3.59
CA LYS A 217 34.44 -4.97 -3.80
C LYS A 217 35.07 -4.49 -2.49
N LEU A 218 34.37 -4.58 -1.37
CA LEU A 218 34.88 -4.23 -0.04
C LEU A 218 36.03 -5.14 0.36
N ALA A 219 35.91 -6.45 0.13
CA ALA A 219 36.93 -7.45 0.44
C ALA A 219 38.25 -7.25 -0.35
N LEU A 220 38.19 -6.54 -1.49
CA LEU A 220 39.37 -6.18 -2.30
C LEU A 220 40.05 -4.88 -1.83
N LEU A 221 39.42 -4.12 -0.93
CA LEU A 221 40.00 -2.90 -0.37
C LEU A 221 40.98 -3.22 0.77
N PRO A 222 42.00 -2.38 0.99
CA PRO A 222 42.84 -2.48 2.18
C PRO A 222 41.99 -2.51 3.46
N GLU A 223 42.37 -3.33 4.44
CA GLU A 223 41.63 -3.55 5.69
C GLU A 223 41.34 -2.23 6.43
N GLU A 224 42.27 -1.27 6.38
CA GLU A 224 42.09 0.07 6.93
C GLU A 224 40.96 0.86 6.23
N THR A 225 40.79 0.68 4.92
CA THR A 225 39.71 1.28 4.14
C THR A 225 38.37 0.61 4.45
N GLN A 226 38.37 -0.72 4.66
CA GLN A 226 37.17 -1.45 5.09
C GLN A 226 36.70 -0.98 6.47
N GLU A 227 37.61 -0.86 7.44
CA GLU A 227 37.29 -0.38 8.78
C GLU A 227 36.87 1.10 8.81
N ARG A 228 37.44 1.93 7.93
CA ARG A 228 36.97 3.32 7.76
C ARG A 228 35.53 3.36 7.22
N LEU A 229 35.24 2.60 6.17
CA LEU A 229 33.90 2.53 5.57
C LEU A 229 32.87 1.96 6.55
N LYS A 230 33.21 0.93 7.32
CA LYS A 230 32.33 0.40 8.38
C LYS A 230 32.00 1.44 9.44
N ARG A 231 32.98 2.22 9.89
CA ARG A 231 32.75 3.32 10.86
C ARG A 231 31.87 4.42 10.29
N GLU A 232 32.09 4.82 9.05
CA GLU A 232 31.28 5.83 8.36
C GLU A 232 29.84 5.35 8.14
N MET A 233 29.66 4.05 7.83
CA MET A 233 28.33 3.44 7.73
C MET A 233 27.61 3.44 9.07
N VAL A 234 28.27 3.06 10.16
CA VAL A 234 27.67 3.10 11.51
C VAL A 234 27.28 4.52 11.91
N GLN A 235 28.12 5.52 11.64
CA GLN A 235 27.79 6.92 11.90
C GLN A 235 26.60 7.41 11.07
N THR A 236 26.53 6.99 9.80
CA THR A 236 25.40 7.33 8.92
C THR A 236 24.10 6.70 9.42
N ILE A 237 24.17 5.45 9.92
CA ILE A 237 23.03 4.73 10.50
C ILE A 237 22.54 5.42 11.78
N ASP A 238 23.44 5.74 12.71
CA ASP A 238 23.09 6.42 13.96
C ASP A 238 22.48 7.80 13.69
N HIS A 239 23.00 8.52 12.68
CA HIS A 239 22.46 9.82 12.29
C HIS A 239 21.07 9.72 11.67
N VAL A 240 20.85 8.76 10.76
CA VAL A 240 19.53 8.52 10.17
C VAL A 240 18.52 8.09 11.24
N GLN A 241 18.92 7.26 12.20
CA GLN A 241 18.07 6.89 13.32
C GLN A 241 17.71 8.11 14.18
N GLY A 242 18.67 8.97 14.51
CA GLY A 242 18.41 10.22 15.23
C GLY A 242 17.48 11.17 14.45
N MET A 243 17.59 11.22 13.13
CA MET A 243 16.66 11.97 12.28
C MET A 243 15.25 11.40 12.32
N ILE A 244 15.10 10.07 12.30
CA ILE A 244 13.81 9.38 12.42
C ILE A 244 13.17 9.67 13.78
N ASP A 245 13.94 9.52 14.86
CA ASP A 245 13.46 9.76 16.23
C ASP A 245 13.06 11.24 16.46
N ALA A 246 13.68 12.16 15.71
CA ALA A 246 13.35 13.58 15.70
C ALA A 246 12.18 13.95 14.75
N GLY A 247 11.56 12.96 14.09
CA GLY A 247 10.44 13.18 13.16
C GLY A 247 10.84 13.82 11.83
N ALA A 248 12.09 13.68 11.39
CA ALA A 248 12.54 14.22 10.12
C ALA A 248 11.82 13.56 8.94
N GLY A 249 11.27 14.40 8.05
CA GLY A 249 10.57 13.93 6.86
C GLY A 249 11.48 13.31 5.79
N ARG A 250 10.87 12.51 4.90
CA ARG A 250 11.49 11.73 3.81
C ARG A 250 12.56 12.49 3.00
N ASN A 251 12.30 13.76 2.68
CA ASN A 251 13.22 14.57 1.87
C ASN A 251 14.52 14.89 2.59
N ALA A 252 14.49 15.06 3.92
CA ALA A 252 15.68 15.33 4.71
C ALA A 252 16.59 14.08 4.79
N ILE A 253 16.01 12.91 5.07
CA ILE A 253 16.76 11.64 5.14
C ILE A 253 17.37 11.29 3.77
N ARG A 254 16.60 11.47 2.69
CA ARG A 254 17.08 11.20 1.31
C ARG A 254 18.19 12.15 0.89
N ALA A 255 18.08 13.44 1.25
CA ALA A 255 19.13 14.42 0.98
C ALA A 255 20.42 14.10 1.76
N TYR A 256 20.30 13.66 3.00
CA TYR A 256 21.42 13.25 3.84
C TYR A 256 22.15 12.03 3.27
N ILE A 257 21.44 10.95 2.95
CA ILE A 257 22.05 9.72 2.38
C ILE A 257 22.72 10.02 1.03
N LYS A 258 22.09 10.86 0.19
CA LYS A 258 22.66 11.26 -1.10
C LYS A 258 23.92 12.11 -0.95
N GLY A 259 23.96 12.99 0.05
CA GLY A 259 25.14 13.80 0.37
C GLY A 259 26.28 12.99 0.97
N ALA A 260 25.97 12.04 1.86
CA ALA A 260 26.96 11.15 2.48
C ALA A 260 27.66 10.26 1.45
N GLY A 261 26.92 9.73 0.47
CA GLY A 261 27.49 8.91 -0.61
C GLY A 261 28.39 9.66 -1.60
N GLN A 262 28.33 11.00 -1.64
CA GLN A 262 29.20 11.83 -2.49
C GLN A 262 30.50 12.25 -1.79
N ALA A 263 30.58 12.16 -0.46
CA ALA A 263 31.78 12.50 0.31
C ALA A 263 32.77 11.32 0.42
N THR A 264 32.33 10.10 0.13
CA THR A 264 33.09 8.86 0.27
C THR A 264 33.57 8.24 -1.06
N ALA A 265 33.29 8.89 -2.20
CA ALA A 265 33.74 8.51 -3.54
C ALA A 265 34.92 9.37 -4.00
#